data_AF-A0A1C5D747-F1
#
_entry.id   AF-A0A1C5D747-F1
#
_cell.length_a   1.000
_cell.length_b   1.000
_cell.length_c   1.000
_cell.angle_alpha   90.00
_cell.angle_beta   90.00
_cell.angle_gamma   90.00
#
_symmetry.space_group_name_H-M   'P 1'
#
loop_
_entity.id
_entity.type
_entity.pdbx_description
1 polymer ?
#
loop_
_entity_poly.entity_id
_entity_poly.type
_entity_poly.pdbx_seq_one_letter_code
_entity_poly.pdbx_strand_id
1 'polypeptide(L)'
;MYATEAEVDVLWTRLRLIEERVRYAVAARRAVDPDPDDPYRGQYLTPEAVERILEGSGGLGLPDHEPPPVPPTSELGLLTERFGLSPLDTDLLLVALAPDLDPRFERLYGYLNDDLTRRRPTVALALELCGLPAASAARFRLSPGAPLIAGGLIEVTEPERPPLSRVLAVPDRVSAHLLGGTEPDARLARLLGEADADPT
;
A
#
# COMPACT_ATOMS: atom_id res chain seq x y z
N MET A 1 20.01 -19.64 7.26
CA MET A 1 20.91 -18.57 6.77
C MET A 1 20.21 -17.28 7.16
N TYR A 2 20.67 -16.61 8.21
CA TYR A 2 19.98 -15.44 8.75
C TYR A 2 20.13 -14.28 7.77
N ALA A 3 19.02 -13.66 7.36
CA ALA A 3 19.03 -12.41 6.62
C ALA A 3 19.95 -11.42 7.35
N THR A 4 20.90 -10.82 6.63
CA THR A 4 21.85 -9.91 7.25
C THR A 4 21.12 -8.63 7.67
N GLU A 5 21.54 -8.01 8.77
CA GLU A 5 20.98 -6.74 9.29
C GLU A 5 20.84 -5.64 8.22
N ALA A 6 21.63 -5.72 7.14
CA ALA A 6 21.62 -4.83 5.97
C ALA A 6 20.45 -5.06 4.99
N GLU A 7 19.85 -6.24 4.94
CA GLU A 7 18.71 -6.57 4.05
C GLU A 7 17.39 -6.01 4.59
N VAL A 8 17.23 -6.07 5.92
CA VAL A 8 16.10 -5.49 6.66
C VAL A 8 16.11 -3.95 6.52
N ASP A 9 17.28 -3.33 6.41
CA ASP A 9 17.46 -1.89 6.27
C ASP A 9 16.82 -1.31 4.99
N VAL A 10 16.78 -2.06 3.88
CA VAL A 10 16.17 -1.57 2.63
C VAL A 10 14.65 -1.41 2.77
N LEU A 11 13.95 -2.43 3.26
CA LEU A 11 12.50 -2.38 3.43
C LEU A 11 12.11 -1.25 4.38
N TRP A 12 12.79 -1.12 5.53
CA TRP A 12 12.52 -0.03 6.47
C TRP A 12 12.89 1.35 5.92
N THR A 13 13.95 1.46 5.13
CA THR A 13 14.28 2.71 4.42
C THR A 13 13.18 3.11 3.46
N ARG A 14 12.63 2.15 2.70
CA ARG A 14 11.49 2.39 1.82
C ARG A 14 10.22 2.78 2.59
N LEU A 15 9.93 2.11 3.70
CA LEU A 15 8.78 2.45 4.54
C LEU A 15 8.90 3.84 5.18
N ARG A 16 10.11 4.27 5.56
CA ARG A 16 10.35 5.64 6.03
C ARG A 16 9.98 6.68 4.98
N LEU A 17 10.26 6.42 3.70
CA LEU A 17 9.83 7.31 2.62
C LEU A 17 8.30 7.35 2.49
N ILE A 18 7.62 6.21 2.64
CA ILE A 18 6.15 6.19 2.69
C ILE A 18 5.64 6.98 3.90
N GLU A 19 6.26 6.84 5.08
CA GLU A 19 5.91 7.62 6.27
C GLU A 19 6.05 9.13 6.03
N GLU A 20 7.13 9.58 5.39
CA GLU A 20 7.35 11.00 5.05
C GLU A 20 6.26 11.53 4.12
N ARG A 21 5.85 10.74 3.12
CA ARG A 21 4.78 11.10 2.19
C ARG A 21 3.42 11.16 2.89
N VAL A 22 3.13 10.22 3.79
CA VAL A 22 1.93 10.26 4.63
C VAL A 22 1.95 11.49 5.54
N ARG A 23 3.09 11.82 6.16
CA ARG A 23 3.23 13.02 7.00
C ARG A 23 2.93 14.29 6.21
N TYR A 24 3.46 14.40 4.99
CA TYR A 24 3.17 15.53 4.12
C TYR A 24 1.68 15.60 3.78
N ALA A 25 1.08 14.48 3.36
CA ALA A 25 -0.34 14.41 3.02
C ALA A 25 -1.23 14.82 4.20
N VAL A 26 -0.93 14.35 5.41
CA VAL A 26 -1.65 14.73 6.63
C VAL A 26 -1.47 16.21 6.94
N ALA A 27 -0.26 16.76 6.80
CA ALA A 27 -0.01 18.19 7.01
C ALA A 27 -0.76 19.07 6.00
N ALA A 28 -0.75 18.68 4.71
CA ALA A 28 -1.49 19.37 3.66
C ALA A 28 -3.00 19.34 3.92
N ARG A 29 -3.54 18.19 4.34
CA ARG A 29 -4.96 18.05 4.70
C ARG A 29 -5.30 18.90 5.92
N ARG A 30 -4.51 18.84 7.00
CA ARG A 30 -4.71 19.65 8.21
C ARG A 30 -4.66 21.15 7.97
N ALA A 31 -3.86 21.63 7.01
CA ALA A 31 -3.79 23.05 6.69
C ALA A 31 -5.11 23.62 6.15
N VAL A 32 -5.98 22.77 5.57
CA VAL A 32 -7.27 23.15 4.96
C VAL A 32 -8.47 22.57 5.69
N ASP A 33 -8.23 21.89 6.83
CA ASP A 33 -9.24 21.11 7.54
C ASP A 33 -9.54 21.76 8.90
N PRO A 34 -10.73 22.38 9.06
CA PRO A 34 -11.07 23.10 10.28
C PRO A 34 -11.35 22.18 11.47
N ASP A 35 -11.64 20.89 11.24
CA ASP A 35 -11.97 19.94 12.30
C ASP A 35 -11.28 18.57 12.11
N PRO A 36 -9.97 18.49 12.39
CA PRO A 36 -9.18 17.28 12.17
C PRO A 36 -9.54 16.12 13.11
N ASP A 37 -10.18 16.41 14.25
CA ASP A 37 -10.50 15.44 15.30
C ASP A 37 -12.01 15.11 15.37
N ASP A 38 -12.79 15.50 14.35
CA ASP A 38 -14.24 15.24 14.27
C ASP A 38 -14.56 13.72 14.40
N PRO A 39 -15.26 13.29 15.47
CA PRO A 39 -15.63 11.88 15.65
C PRO A 39 -16.65 11.38 14.61
N TYR A 40 -17.32 12.27 13.87
CA TYR A 40 -18.29 11.94 12.84
C TYR A 40 -17.76 12.11 11.41
N ARG A 41 -16.43 12.20 11.23
CA ARG A 41 -15.79 12.29 9.92
C ARG A 41 -16.32 11.23 8.95
N GLY A 42 -16.74 11.67 7.76
CA GLY A 42 -17.33 10.82 6.72
C GLY A 42 -18.81 10.44 6.93
N GLN A 43 -19.43 10.80 8.06
CA GLN A 43 -20.85 10.49 8.35
C GLN A 43 -21.81 11.61 7.96
N TYR A 44 -21.35 12.87 7.98
CA TYR A 44 -22.14 14.04 7.60
C TYR A 44 -21.32 14.96 6.70
N LEU A 45 -21.95 15.50 5.66
CA LEU A 45 -21.33 16.45 4.75
C LEU A 45 -21.83 17.87 5.09
N THR A 46 -20.96 18.68 5.70
CA THR A 46 -21.28 20.08 5.99
C THR A 46 -21.21 20.94 4.72
N PRO A 47 -21.90 22.09 4.65
CA PRO A 47 -21.79 23.01 3.52
C PRO A 47 -20.33 23.41 3.21
N GLU A 48 -19.52 23.66 4.24
CA GLU A 48 -18.10 23.99 4.09
C GLU A 48 -17.28 22.81 3.55
N ALA A 49 -17.68 21.58 3.87
CA ALA A 49 -17.08 20.39 3.27
C ALA A 49 -17.48 20.22 1.80
N VAL A 50 -18.72 20.57 1.42
CA VAL A 50 -19.15 20.57 0.01
C VAL A 50 -18.30 21.54 -0.80
N GLU A 51 -18.19 22.79 -0.37
CA GLU A 51 -17.42 23.81 -1.09
C GLU A 51 -15.96 23.39 -1.28
N ARG A 52 -15.32 22.81 -0.26
CA ARG A 52 -13.96 22.27 -0.39
C ARG A 52 -13.83 21.14 -1.41
N ILE A 53 -14.82 20.25 -1.51
CA ILE A 53 -14.83 19.19 -2.53
C ILE A 53 -14.94 19.79 -3.93
N LEU A 54 -15.71 20.88 -4.09
CA LEU A 54 -15.86 21.58 -5.36
C LEU A 54 -14.62 22.40 -5.74
N GLU A 55 -13.95 23.03 -4.76
CA GLU A 55 -12.74 23.85 -4.95
C GLU A 55 -11.46 23.03 -5.11
N GLY A 56 -11.43 21.82 -4.54
CA GLY A 56 -10.27 20.94 -4.59
C GLY A 56 -10.01 20.36 -5.98
N SER A 57 -8.79 20.51 -6.48
CA SER A 57 -8.34 19.93 -7.75
C SER A 57 -8.17 18.39 -7.73
N GLY A 58 -8.46 17.73 -6.61
CA GLY A 58 -8.31 16.29 -6.41
C GLY A 58 -6.85 15.87 -6.28
N GLY A 59 -6.41 15.56 -5.08
CA GLY A 59 -5.07 15.03 -4.80
C GLY A 59 -4.44 15.59 -3.52
N LEU A 60 -3.39 14.90 -3.04
CA LEU A 60 -2.68 15.24 -1.80
C LEU A 60 -1.57 16.30 -1.98
N GLY A 61 -1.36 16.79 -3.20
CA GLY A 61 -0.34 17.82 -3.50
C GLY A 61 1.09 17.37 -3.18
N LEU A 62 1.35 16.06 -3.19
CA LEU A 62 2.64 15.52 -2.79
C LEU A 62 3.75 15.95 -3.76
N PRO A 63 4.96 16.24 -3.26
CA PRO A 63 6.09 16.52 -4.12
C PRO A 63 6.45 15.29 -4.95
N ASP A 64 7.01 15.55 -6.13
CA ASP A 64 7.63 14.52 -6.96
C ASP A 64 8.65 13.75 -6.14
N HIS A 65 8.63 12.43 -6.28
CA HIS A 65 9.55 11.55 -5.59
C HIS A 65 10.15 10.57 -6.58
N GLU A 66 11.47 10.57 -6.66
CA GLU A 66 12.21 9.51 -7.31
C GLU A 66 12.58 8.45 -6.25
N PRO A 67 11.96 7.27 -6.28
CA PRO A 67 12.24 6.22 -5.32
C PRO A 67 13.71 5.76 -5.43
N PRO A 68 14.46 5.60 -4.31
CA PRO A 68 15.81 5.08 -4.38
C PRO A 68 15.83 3.66 -4.99
N PRO A 69 16.89 3.27 -5.71
CA PRO A 69 16.96 1.95 -6.31
C PRO A 69 16.90 0.87 -5.21
N VAL A 70 16.14 -0.19 -5.48
CA VAL A 70 16.06 -1.37 -4.60
C VAL A 70 17.23 -2.30 -4.95
N PRO A 71 18.13 -2.61 -4.01
CA PRO A 71 19.22 -3.56 -4.25
C PRO A 71 18.66 -4.94 -4.61
N PRO A 72 19.14 -5.59 -5.69
CA PRO A 72 18.60 -6.87 -6.16
C PRO A 72 18.84 -8.02 -5.16
N THR A 73 19.78 -7.85 -4.24
CA THR A 73 20.09 -8.84 -3.19
C THR A 73 19.13 -8.78 -2.00
N SER A 74 18.28 -7.75 -1.89
CA SER A 74 17.26 -7.67 -0.83
C SER A 74 16.02 -8.49 -1.21
N GLU A 75 15.25 -8.96 -0.21
CA GLU A 75 13.98 -9.68 -0.46
C GLU A 75 13.02 -8.85 -1.34
N LEU A 76 12.96 -7.54 -1.12
CA LEU A 76 12.17 -6.63 -1.96
C LEU A 76 12.70 -6.55 -3.40
N GLY A 77 14.01 -6.60 -3.58
CA GLY A 77 14.67 -6.61 -4.89
C GLY A 77 14.41 -7.90 -5.65
N LEU A 78 14.56 -9.04 -4.99
CA LEU A 78 14.25 -10.36 -5.55
C LEU A 78 12.78 -10.47 -5.95
N LEU A 79 11.86 -9.98 -5.10
CA LEU A 79 10.43 -9.94 -5.40
C LEU A 79 10.14 -9.02 -6.61
N THR A 80 10.76 -7.85 -6.66
CA THR A 80 10.60 -6.90 -7.77
C THR A 80 11.06 -7.50 -9.09
N GLU A 81 12.24 -8.13 -9.11
CA GLU A 81 12.78 -8.79 -10.32
C GLU A 81 11.90 -9.96 -10.75
N ARG A 82 11.52 -10.83 -9.81
CA ARG A 82 10.75 -12.05 -10.09
C ARG A 82 9.37 -11.77 -10.70
N PHE A 83 8.70 -10.71 -10.24
CA PHE A 83 7.38 -10.33 -10.72
C PHE A 83 7.42 -9.23 -11.79
N GLY A 84 8.61 -8.74 -12.17
CA GLY A 84 8.76 -7.66 -13.16
C GLY A 84 8.10 -6.36 -12.71
N LEU A 85 8.22 -6.02 -11.43
CA LEU A 85 7.62 -4.82 -10.85
C LEU A 85 8.37 -3.58 -11.32
N SER A 86 7.63 -2.58 -11.78
CA SER A 86 8.18 -1.23 -11.99
C SER A 86 8.39 -0.52 -10.65
N PRO A 87 9.16 0.59 -10.61
CA PRO A 87 9.33 1.36 -9.37
C PRO A 87 8.00 1.79 -8.74
N LEU A 88 7.01 2.13 -9.56
CA LEU A 88 5.66 2.48 -9.10
C LEU A 88 4.91 1.26 -8.53
N ASP A 89 5.09 0.08 -9.12
CA ASP A 89 4.46 -1.13 -8.59
C ASP A 89 5.01 -1.45 -7.19
N THR A 90 6.33 -1.26 -7.01
CA THR A 90 6.99 -1.40 -5.70
C THR A 90 6.45 -0.41 -4.68
N ASP A 91 6.24 0.87 -5.05
CA ASP A 91 5.65 1.85 -4.13
C ASP A 91 4.21 1.52 -3.76
N LEU A 92 3.38 1.09 -4.74
CA LEU A 92 2.01 0.65 -4.48
C LEU A 92 1.96 -0.53 -3.50
N LEU A 93 2.88 -1.50 -3.65
CA LEU A 93 3.02 -2.62 -2.72
C LEU A 93 3.38 -2.15 -1.32
N LEU A 94 4.35 -1.24 -1.20
CA LEU A 94 4.79 -0.72 0.10
C LEU A 94 3.71 0.11 0.81
N VAL A 95 2.93 0.89 0.06
CA VAL A 95 1.76 1.60 0.60
C VAL A 95 0.71 0.61 1.12
N ALA A 96 0.42 -0.46 0.39
CA ALA A 96 -0.52 -1.49 0.82
C ALA A 96 -0.02 -2.28 2.05
N LEU A 97 1.30 -2.52 2.13
CA LEU A 97 1.98 -3.27 3.19
C LEU A 97 2.13 -2.48 4.50
N ALA A 98 2.29 -1.16 4.43
CA ALA A 98 2.57 -0.31 5.58
C ALA A 98 1.71 -0.58 6.84
N PRO A 99 0.36 -0.72 6.75
CA PRO A 99 -0.47 -1.03 7.92
C PRO A 99 -0.23 -2.41 8.54
N ASP A 100 0.32 -3.37 7.79
CA ASP A 100 0.68 -4.69 8.32
C ASP A 100 1.94 -4.65 9.18
N LEU A 101 2.79 -3.65 8.95
CA LEU A 101 4.09 -3.51 9.62
C LEU A 101 4.06 -2.49 10.75
N ASP A 102 3.21 -1.48 10.65
CA ASP A 102 3.03 -0.48 11.68
C ASP A 102 1.57 -0.01 11.78
N PRO A 103 0.87 -0.28 12.90
CA PRO A 103 -0.54 0.05 13.08
C PRO A 103 -0.82 1.55 13.13
N ARG A 104 0.21 2.42 13.19
CA ARG A 104 0.03 3.86 13.03
C ARG A 104 -0.54 4.19 11.64
N PHE A 105 -0.15 3.46 10.59
CA PHE A 105 -0.66 3.68 9.23
C PHE A 105 -2.16 3.43 9.13
N GLU A 106 -2.74 2.49 9.89
CA GLU A 106 -4.18 2.24 9.88
C GLU A 106 -4.98 3.51 10.16
N ARG A 107 -4.59 4.24 11.21
CA ARG A 107 -5.27 5.48 11.63
C ARG A 107 -5.01 6.61 10.66
N LEU A 108 -3.78 6.73 10.16
CA LEU A 108 -3.41 7.76 9.19
C LEU A 108 -4.15 7.56 7.85
N TYR A 109 -4.29 6.32 7.38
CA TYR A 109 -5.06 6.00 6.18
C TYR A 109 -6.56 6.23 6.39
N GLY A 110 -7.12 5.90 7.56
CA GLY A 110 -8.49 6.26 7.88
C GLY A 110 -8.73 7.77 7.80
N TYR A 111 -7.83 8.57 8.37
CA TYR A 111 -7.90 10.03 8.28
C TYR A 111 -7.79 10.54 6.84
N LEU A 112 -6.84 10.01 6.06
CA LEU A 112 -6.64 10.42 4.66
C LEU A 112 -7.78 9.97 3.73
N ASN A 113 -8.38 8.81 4.00
CA ASN A 113 -9.57 8.31 3.31
C ASN A 113 -10.85 9.08 3.69
N ASP A 114 -10.80 9.96 4.68
CA ASP A 114 -11.96 10.60 5.29
C ASP A 114 -12.95 9.63 5.95
N ASP A 115 -12.46 8.47 6.38
CA ASP A 115 -13.27 7.38 6.92
C ASP A 115 -12.42 6.54 7.88
N LEU A 116 -12.57 6.78 9.19
CA LEU A 116 -11.80 6.09 10.22
C LEU A 116 -12.10 4.57 10.31
N THR A 117 -13.16 4.10 9.66
CA THR A 117 -13.44 2.66 9.55
C THR A 117 -12.57 2.01 8.46
N ARG A 118 -12.03 2.79 7.52
CA ARG A 118 -11.14 2.33 6.44
C ARG A 118 -9.67 2.45 6.81
N ARG A 119 -9.15 1.38 7.40
CA ARG A 119 -7.77 1.29 7.90
C ARG A 119 -6.72 0.83 6.88
N ARG A 120 -7.12 0.69 5.62
CA ARG A 120 -6.30 0.22 4.51
C ARG A 120 -6.31 1.29 3.42
N PRO A 121 -5.28 1.35 2.56
CA PRO A 121 -5.29 2.30 1.47
C PRO A 121 -6.35 1.90 0.44
N THR A 122 -7.10 2.90 -0.05
CA THR A 122 -7.91 2.74 -1.25
C THR A 122 -7.03 2.85 -2.49
N VAL A 123 -7.52 2.42 -3.66
CA VAL A 123 -6.82 2.63 -4.94
C VAL A 123 -6.51 4.11 -5.17
N ALA A 124 -7.44 5.02 -4.86
CA ALA A 124 -7.19 6.46 -4.93
C ALA A 124 -6.06 6.88 -4.00
N LEU A 125 -6.15 6.52 -2.71
CA LEU A 125 -5.15 6.91 -1.71
C LEU A 125 -3.76 6.38 -2.05
N ALA A 126 -3.67 5.15 -2.57
CA ALA A 126 -2.39 4.57 -2.97
C ALA A 126 -1.74 5.35 -4.13
N LEU A 127 -2.52 5.68 -5.16
CA LEU A 127 -2.03 6.49 -6.29
C LEU A 127 -1.61 7.89 -5.85
N GLU A 128 -2.44 8.54 -5.03
CA GLU A 128 -2.15 9.86 -4.49
C GLU A 128 -0.89 9.84 -3.64
N LEU A 129 -0.74 8.87 -2.74
CA LEU A 129 0.48 8.68 -1.97
C LEU A 129 1.68 8.38 -2.86
N CYS A 130 1.53 7.80 -4.04
CA CYS A 130 2.59 7.67 -5.05
C CYS A 130 2.83 8.95 -5.88
N GLY A 131 2.15 10.07 -5.57
CA GLY A 131 2.31 11.36 -6.25
C GLY A 131 1.52 11.46 -7.55
N LEU A 132 0.59 10.53 -7.78
CA LEU A 132 -0.22 10.48 -8.99
C LEU A 132 -1.64 10.95 -8.69
N PRO A 133 -2.30 11.68 -9.59
CA PRO A 133 -3.72 11.99 -9.44
C PRO A 133 -4.54 10.69 -9.34
N ALA A 134 -5.59 10.66 -8.51
CA ALA A 134 -6.45 9.47 -8.38
C ALA A 134 -7.07 9.03 -9.73
N ALA A 135 -7.37 9.98 -10.62
CA ALA A 135 -7.89 9.71 -11.96
C ALA A 135 -6.84 9.19 -12.96
N SER A 136 -5.57 9.01 -12.54
CA SER A 136 -4.48 8.55 -13.38
C SER A 136 -4.76 7.18 -14.01
N ALA A 137 -4.24 6.98 -15.23
CA ALA A 137 -4.23 5.68 -15.90
C ALA A 137 -3.36 4.65 -15.15
N ALA A 138 -2.50 5.09 -14.24
CA ALA A 138 -1.71 4.22 -13.37
C ALA A 138 -2.56 3.22 -12.55
N ARG A 139 -3.85 3.51 -12.32
CA ARG A 139 -4.79 2.53 -11.72
C ARG A 139 -4.82 1.18 -12.46
N PHE A 140 -4.48 1.14 -13.75
CA PHE A 140 -4.43 -0.11 -14.50
C PHE A 140 -3.32 -1.07 -14.03
N ARG A 141 -2.33 -0.59 -13.27
CA ARG A 141 -1.34 -1.42 -12.55
C ARG A 141 -1.96 -2.32 -11.48
N LEU A 142 -3.21 -2.02 -11.08
CA LEU A 142 -4.01 -2.80 -10.12
C LEU A 142 -5.15 -3.55 -10.82
N SER A 143 -5.07 -3.72 -12.15
CA SER A 143 -6.02 -4.57 -12.89
C SER A 143 -5.70 -6.05 -12.71
N PRO A 144 -6.67 -6.96 -12.88
CA PRO A 144 -6.46 -8.40 -12.64
C PRO A 144 -5.26 -9.03 -13.39
N GLY A 145 -4.92 -8.53 -14.59
CA GLY A 145 -3.78 -9.02 -15.38
C GLY A 145 -2.46 -8.30 -15.13
N ALA A 146 -2.44 -7.28 -14.27
CA ALA A 146 -1.22 -6.54 -13.96
C ALA A 146 -0.36 -7.29 -12.92
N PRO A 147 0.98 -7.10 -12.92
CA PRO A 147 1.89 -7.91 -12.11
C PRO A 147 1.53 -8.02 -10.62
N LEU A 148 1.10 -6.92 -10.00
CA LEU A 148 0.73 -6.89 -8.57
C LEU A 148 -0.43 -7.81 -8.24
N ILE A 149 -1.44 -7.89 -9.12
CA ILE A 149 -2.65 -8.68 -8.88
C ILE A 149 -2.48 -10.10 -9.40
N ALA A 150 -1.96 -10.26 -10.63
CA ALA A 150 -1.73 -11.55 -11.24
C ALA A 150 -0.68 -12.38 -10.47
N GLY A 151 0.31 -11.71 -9.89
CA GLY A 151 1.29 -12.33 -8.99
C GLY A 151 0.79 -12.58 -7.57
N GLY A 152 -0.43 -12.14 -7.24
CA GLY A 152 -1.00 -12.28 -5.90
C GLY A 152 -0.21 -11.53 -4.83
N LEU A 153 0.39 -10.39 -5.20
CA LEU A 153 1.15 -9.52 -4.28
C LEU A 153 0.24 -8.53 -3.56
N ILE A 154 -0.82 -8.09 -4.23
CA ILE A 154 -1.89 -7.26 -3.68
C ILE A 154 -3.23 -7.88 -4.02
N GLU A 155 -4.15 -7.84 -3.07
CA GLU A 155 -5.56 -8.14 -3.24
C GLU A 155 -6.36 -6.84 -3.28
N VAL A 156 -7.24 -6.72 -4.29
CA VAL A 156 -8.23 -5.63 -4.37
C VAL A 156 -9.54 -6.15 -3.82
N THR A 157 -9.96 -5.63 -2.68
CA THR A 157 -11.20 -6.03 -2.00
C THR A 157 -12.33 -5.03 -2.28
N GLU A 158 -13.54 -5.36 -1.82
CA GLU A 158 -14.75 -4.54 -2.01
C GLU A 158 -15.10 -4.30 -3.50
N PRO A 159 -15.23 -5.38 -4.31
CA PRO A 159 -15.42 -5.26 -5.77
C PRO A 159 -16.69 -4.51 -6.19
N GLU A 160 -17.70 -4.49 -5.33
CA GLU A 160 -18.96 -3.75 -5.47
C GLU A 160 -18.77 -2.23 -5.43
N ARG A 161 -17.64 -1.75 -4.90
CA ARG A 161 -17.33 -0.31 -4.88
C ARG A 161 -16.75 0.17 -6.21
N PRO A 162 -16.89 1.48 -6.50
CA PRO A 162 -16.19 2.12 -7.60
C PRO A 162 -14.68 1.84 -7.55
N PRO A 163 -13.99 1.69 -8.70
CA PRO A 163 -12.59 1.24 -8.74
C PRO A 163 -11.63 1.99 -7.83
N LEU A 164 -11.79 3.31 -7.71
CA LEU A 164 -10.94 4.16 -6.87
C LEU A 164 -11.18 4.00 -5.37
N SER A 165 -12.38 3.55 -4.97
CA SER A 165 -12.79 3.36 -3.58
C SER A 165 -12.57 1.94 -3.07
N ARG A 166 -12.06 1.04 -3.92
CA ARG A 166 -11.69 -0.33 -3.56
C ARG A 166 -10.45 -0.32 -2.68
N VAL A 167 -10.38 -1.28 -1.77
CA VAL A 167 -9.32 -1.38 -0.77
C VAL A 167 -8.21 -2.29 -1.27
N LEU A 168 -6.96 -1.94 -0.95
CA LEU A 168 -5.78 -2.76 -1.22
C LEU A 168 -5.34 -3.44 0.08
N ALA A 169 -5.07 -4.74 0.00
CA ALA A 169 -4.50 -5.53 1.08
C ALA A 169 -3.35 -6.38 0.57
N VAL A 170 -2.37 -6.64 1.42
CA VAL A 170 -1.25 -7.54 1.10
C VAL A 170 -1.52 -8.89 1.76
N PRO A 171 -1.44 -10.01 1.04
CA PRO A 171 -1.60 -11.33 1.64
C PRO A 171 -0.50 -11.63 2.66
N ASP A 172 -0.83 -12.29 3.77
CA ASP A 172 0.11 -12.60 4.87
C ASP A 172 1.42 -13.25 4.40
N ARG A 173 1.36 -14.12 3.38
CA ARG A 173 2.55 -14.77 2.79
C ARG A 173 3.55 -13.77 2.22
N VAL A 174 3.08 -12.66 1.65
CA VAL A 174 3.90 -11.63 1.03
C VAL A 174 4.54 -10.78 2.13
N SER A 175 3.77 -10.41 3.15
CA SER A 175 4.26 -9.73 4.34
C SER A 175 5.32 -10.57 5.07
N ALA A 176 5.07 -11.86 5.27
CA ALA A 176 6.02 -12.80 5.86
C ALA A 176 7.30 -12.93 5.03
N HIS A 177 7.17 -13.07 3.71
CA HIS A 177 8.32 -13.16 2.81
C HIS A 177 9.22 -11.92 2.85
N LEU A 178 8.63 -10.73 2.80
CA LEU A 178 9.38 -9.47 2.87
C LEU A 178 10.05 -9.23 4.23
N LEU A 179 9.58 -9.90 5.29
CA LEU A 179 10.22 -9.91 6.61
C LEU A 179 11.25 -11.04 6.79
N GLY A 180 11.56 -11.79 5.72
CA GLY A 180 12.54 -12.88 5.73
C GLY A 180 11.97 -14.27 6.07
N GLY A 181 10.65 -14.40 6.18
CA GLY A 181 9.97 -15.68 6.32
C GLY A 181 10.02 -16.49 5.01
N THR A 182 10.41 -17.75 5.08
CA THR A 182 10.49 -18.64 3.90
C THR A 182 9.42 -19.72 3.89
N GLU A 183 8.49 -19.68 4.85
CA GLU A 183 7.42 -20.68 4.96
C GLU A 183 6.36 -20.49 3.86
N PRO A 184 5.94 -21.57 3.19
CA PRO A 184 4.87 -21.50 2.20
C PRO A 184 3.52 -21.15 2.86
N ASP A 185 2.67 -20.43 2.13
CA ASP A 185 1.29 -20.08 2.53
C ASP A 185 0.57 -21.32 3.10
N ALA A 186 -0.14 -21.19 4.22
CA ALA A 186 -0.83 -22.30 4.87
C ALA A 186 -1.79 -23.09 3.96
N ARG A 187 -2.34 -22.45 2.91
CA ARG A 187 -3.16 -23.14 1.89
C ARG A 187 -2.31 -23.99 0.94
N LEU A 188 -1.11 -23.51 0.58
CA LEU A 188 -0.11 -24.26 -0.18
C LEU A 188 0.57 -25.33 0.68
N ALA A 189 0.86 -25.07 1.95
CA ALA A 189 1.43 -26.04 2.89
C ALA A 189 0.55 -27.28 3.07
N ARG A 190 -0.77 -27.15 2.91
CA ARG A 190 -1.70 -28.30 2.92
C ARG A 190 -1.72 -29.10 1.61
N LEU A 191 -1.25 -28.51 0.50
CA LEU A 191 -1.15 -29.14 -0.81
C LEU A 191 0.25 -29.70 -1.07
N LEU A 192 1.27 -29.07 -0.49
CA LEU A 192 2.62 -29.58 -0.32
C LEU A 192 2.57 -30.61 0.81
N GLY A 193 1.98 -31.78 0.56
CA GLY A 193 2.09 -32.92 1.46
C GLY A 193 3.57 -33.19 1.80
N GLU A 194 3.83 -33.84 2.93
CA GLU A 194 5.17 -34.27 3.32
C GLU A 194 5.86 -34.87 2.08
N ALA A 195 7.01 -34.29 1.71
CA ALA A 195 7.80 -34.82 0.63
C ALA A 195 8.12 -36.27 0.99
N ASP A 196 7.46 -37.23 0.34
CA ASP A 196 7.83 -38.63 0.44
C ASP A 196 9.31 -38.69 0.06
N ALA A 197 10.14 -39.19 0.98
CA ALA A 197 11.56 -39.32 0.74
C ALA A 197 11.75 -40.08 -0.57
N ASP A 198 12.51 -39.47 -1.48
CA ASP A 198 12.82 -40.03 -2.80
C ASP A 198 13.23 -41.50 -2.63
N PRO A 199 12.47 -42.47 -3.18
CA PRO A 199 12.74 -43.88 -2.94
C PRO A 199 14.06 -44.25 -3.62
N THR A 200 15.14 -44.24 -2.83
CA THR A 200 16.45 -44.76 -3.24
C THR A 200 16.63 -46.20 -2.77
#